data_AF-A0AA50SE34-F1
#
_entry.id   AF-A0AA50SE34-F1
#
_cell.length_a   1.000
_cell.length_b   1.000
_cell.length_c   1.000
_cell.angle_alpha   90.00
_cell.angle_beta   90.00
_cell.angle_gamma   90.00
#
_symmetry.space_group_name_H-M   'P 1'
#
loop_
_entity.id
_entity.type
_entity.pdbx_description
1 polymer ?
#
loop_
_entity_poly.entity_id
_entity_poly.type
_entity_poly.pdbx_seq_one_letter_code
_entity_poly.pdbx_strand_id
1 'polypeptide(L)'
;YGLITRELDGLDSAYRSAMSVQSSLAMGAIYMYGTEEQKQKYLPRMAKGELIGCFGLTEPNFGSDAGGLVTRAKYDANTKSYILSGSKTWITNSPIADILIIWAKTQDDKARGFIVDRSQVKKGLDTPKINGKFSLRASATGMILLDEVSIPEENLLPNVVGMRGPFGCLNNARYGIAWGVLGSAETCLRIARQYTLDRKQFGKPLASYQLIQKKLADMLTEISIGFQACIQVGRLKDKGLTTPEMVSLIKRNNCGKALEIARTARDMLGGNGISDEYHIIRHVMNLEAVNTYEGTHDIHAL
;
A
#
# COMPACT_ATOMS: atom_id res chain seq x y z
N TYR A 1 -2.96 12.33 -8.13
CA TYR A 1 -2.60 11.16 -7.31
C TYR A 1 -1.88 10.08 -8.12
N GLY A 2 -2.49 9.47 -9.15
CA GLY A 2 -1.88 8.36 -9.91
C GLY A 2 -0.49 8.63 -10.53
N LEU A 3 -0.30 9.78 -11.18
CA LEU A 3 1.01 10.16 -11.73
C LEU A 3 2.09 10.27 -10.64
N ILE A 4 1.75 10.84 -9.47
CA ILE A 4 2.68 10.96 -8.33
C ILE A 4 3.09 9.57 -7.84
N THR A 5 2.15 8.64 -7.73
CA THR A 5 2.46 7.26 -7.32
C THR A 5 3.34 6.54 -8.33
N ARG A 6 3.15 6.76 -9.64
CA ARG A 6 4.02 6.20 -10.70
C ARG A 6 5.47 6.66 -10.52
N GLU A 7 5.70 7.97 -10.37
CA GLU A 7 7.06 8.50 -10.21
C GLU A 7 7.75 7.97 -8.94
N LEU A 8 7.04 7.91 -7.80
CA LEU A 8 7.59 7.39 -6.55
C LEU A 8 7.94 5.90 -6.62
N ASP A 9 7.06 5.09 -7.21
CA ASP A 9 7.28 3.64 -7.33
C ASP A 9 8.33 3.31 -8.40
N GLY A 10 8.54 4.20 -9.37
CA GLY A 10 9.69 4.14 -10.29
C GLY A 10 11.03 4.26 -9.57
N LEU A 11 11.07 4.94 -8.41
CA LEU A 11 12.22 4.93 -7.52
C LEU A 11 12.22 3.66 -6.66
N ASP A 12 11.24 3.50 -5.77
CA ASP A 12 11.10 2.34 -4.89
C ASP A 12 9.66 2.20 -4.35
N SER A 13 9.12 1.00 -4.43
CA SER A 13 7.79 0.66 -3.90
C SER A 13 7.63 0.90 -2.41
N ALA A 14 8.71 0.85 -1.62
CA ALA A 14 8.70 1.20 -0.20
C ALA A 14 8.32 2.66 0.03
N TYR A 15 8.86 3.59 -0.78
CA TYR A 15 8.57 5.01 -0.67
C TYR A 15 7.13 5.30 -1.07
N ARG A 16 6.68 4.72 -2.19
CA ARG A 16 5.27 4.81 -2.59
C ARG A 16 4.35 4.17 -1.56
N SER A 17 4.76 3.08 -0.90
CA SER A 17 3.96 2.44 0.17
C SER A 17 3.78 3.34 1.37
N ALA A 18 4.85 3.99 1.84
CA ALA A 18 4.77 4.96 2.92
C ALA A 18 3.83 6.13 2.56
N MET A 19 3.94 6.66 1.34
CA MET A 19 3.09 7.75 0.84
C MET A 19 1.62 7.32 0.68
N SER A 20 1.34 6.12 0.16
CA SER A 20 -0.03 5.59 0.04
C SER A 20 -0.69 5.40 1.40
N VAL A 21 0.05 4.91 2.39
CA VAL A 21 -0.45 4.75 3.77
C VAL A 21 -0.74 6.11 4.40
N GLN A 22 0.17 7.08 4.25
CA GLN A 22 -0.05 8.45 4.75
C GLN A 22 -1.30 9.07 4.12
N SER A 23 -1.38 9.07 2.79
CA SER A 23 -2.39 9.82 2.03
C SER A 23 -3.75 9.11 1.93
N SER A 24 -3.79 7.91 1.35
CA SER A 24 -5.05 7.25 1.00
C SER A 24 -5.66 6.46 2.15
N LEU A 25 -4.84 6.03 3.11
CA LEU A 25 -5.30 5.23 4.24
C LEU A 25 -5.49 6.08 5.49
N ALA A 26 -4.42 6.65 6.05
CA ALA A 26 -4.49 7.37 7.32
C ALA A 26 -5.19 8.73 7.19
N MET A 27 -4.64 9.66 6.38
CA MET A 27 -5.31 10.93 6.08
C MET A 27 -6.66 10.71 5.38
N GLY A 28 -6.74 9.73 4.48
CA GLY A 28 -7.97 9.36 3.79
C GLY A 28 -9.10 8.96 4.74
N ALA A 29 -8.82 8.16 5.78
CA ALA A 29 -9.81 7.78 6.77
C ALA A 29 -10.33 9.00 7.55
N ILE A 30 -9.43 9.89 8.00
CA ILE A 30 -9.81 11.11 8.72
C ILE A 30 -10.61 12.04 7.81
N TYR A 31 -10.17 12.23 6.57
CA TYR A 31 -10.84 13.10 5.60
C TYR A 31 -12.25 12.62 5.25
N MET A 32 -12.41 11.32 5.00
CA MET A 32 -13.70 10.75 4.57
C MET A 32 -14.66 10.53 5.74
N TYR A 33 -14.15 10.13 6.91
CA TYR A 33 -14.97 9.59 7.99
C TYR A 33 -14.88 10.35 9.31
N GLY A 34 -13.95 11.29 9.42
CA GLY A 34 -13.78 12.09 10.62
C GLY A 34 -14.71 13.31 10.69
N THR A 35 -14.79 13.91 11.87
CA THR A 35 -15.44 15.21 12.08
C THR A 35 -14.59 16.36 11.55
N GLU A 36 -15.16 17.57 11.45
CA GLU A 36 -14.38 18.74 11.06
C GLU A 36 -13.27 19.05 12.08
N GLU A 37 -13.52 18.86 13.38
CA GLU A 37 -12.52 19.04 14.43
C GLU A 37 -11.35 18.07 14.26
N GLN A 38 -11.64 16.80 13.96
CA GLN A 38 -10.61 15.80 13.69
C GLN A 38 -9.79 16.17 12.44
N LYS A 39 -10.46 16.64 11.38
CA LYS A 39 -9.79 17.07 10.15
C LYS A 39 -8.85 18.25 10.41
N GLN A 40 -9.33 19.29 11.08
CA GLN A 40 -8.52 20.48 11.39
C GLN A 40 -7.36 20.17 12.34
N LYS A 41 -7.57 19.25 13.30
CA LYS A 41 -6.53 18.84 14.27
C LYS A 41 -5.38 18.07 13.61
N TYR A 42 -5.68 17.13 12.71
CA TYR A 42 -4.69 16.17 12.21
C TYR A 42 -4.19 16.46 10.79
N LEU A 43 -5.10 16.73 9.84
CA LEU A 43 -4.74 16.74 8.41
C LEU A 43 -3.68 17.78 8.01
N PRO A 44 -3.70 19.04 8.52
CA PRO A 44 -2.68 20.02 8.15
C PRO A 44 -1.25 19.58 8.52
N ARG A 45 -1.08 18.97 9.69
CA ARG A 45 0.22 18.50 10.20
C ARG A 45 0.66 17.22 9.50
N MET A 46 -0.27 16.30 9.25
CA MET A 46 0.00 15.09 8.46
C MET A 46 0.39 15.41 7.01
N ALA A 47 -0.24 16.43 6.39
CA ALA A 47 0.08 16.85 5.03
C ALA A 47 1.49 17.44 4.90
N LYS A 48 2.00 18.08 5.96
CA LYS A 48 3.37 18.59 6.03
C LYS A 48 4.40 17.53 6.42
N GLY A 49 3.96 16.32 6.77
CA GLY A 49 4.83 15.25 7.27
C GLY A 49 5.29 15.43 8.71
N GLU A 50 4.69 16.37 9.46
CA GLU A 50 4.97 16.57 10.89
C GLU A 50 4.38 15.45 11.77
N LEU A 51 3.35 14.77 11.26
CA LEU A 51 2.74 13.59 11.87
C LEU A 51 2.69 12.45 10.86
N ILE A 52 3.25 11.30 11.22
CA ILE A 52 3.24 10.10 10.40
C ILE A 52 2.05 9.22 10.79
N GLY A 53 1.28 8.81 9.79
CA GLY A 53 0.11 7.94 9.91
C GLY A 53 0.42 6.48 9.57
N CYS A 54 -0.26 5.56 10.26
CA CYS A 54 -0.39 4.16 9.85
C CYS A 54 -1.85 3.69 9.88
N PHE A 55 -2.11 2.54 9.26
CA PHE A 55 -3.46 1.99 9.09
C PHE A 55 -3.54 0.53 9.57
N GLY A 56 -4.10 0.33 10.76
CA GLY A 56 -4.23 -0.96 11.43
C GLY A 56 -5.54 -1.67 11.08
N LEU A 57 -5.51 -2.49 10.03
CA LEU A 57 -6.62 -3.38 9.65
C LEU A 57 -6.26 -4.84 9.85
N THR A 58 -5.24 -5.32 9.13
CA THR A 58 -4.77 -6.72 9.12
C THR A 58 -4.37 -7.23 10.49
N GLU A 59 -4.76 -8.45 10.80
CA GLU A 59 -4.47 -9.16 12.04
C GLU A 59 -3.76 -10.49 11.74
N PRO A 60 -3.07 -11.13 12.71
CA PRO A 60 -2.34 -12.38 12.47
C PRO A 60 -3.17 -13.48 11.80
N ASN A 61 -4.46 -13.56 12.12
CA ASN A 61 -5.39 -14.57 11.58
C ASN A 61 -6.35 -14.00 10.52
N PHE A 62 -6.29 -12.70 10.22
CA PHE A 62 -7.24 -12.02 9.33
C PHE A 62 -6.52 -11.08 8.36
N GLY A 63 -6.28 -11.59 7.15
CA GLY A 63 -5.76 -10.84 6.00
C GLY A 63 -6.85 -10.59 4.97
N SER A 64 -7.05 -11.55 4.06
CA SER A 64 -8.07 -11.46 3.00
C SER A 64 -9.49 -11.37 3.56
N ASP A 65 -9.80 -12.12 4.61
CA ASP A 65 -11.06 -11.99 5.37
C ASP A 65 -10.94 -10.87 6.42
N ALA A 66 -10.88 -9.63 5.95
CA ALA A 66 -10.80 -8.47 6.84
C ALA A 66 -12.10 -8.28 7.66
N GLY A 67 -13.24 -8.84 7.23
CA GLY A 67 -14.50 -8.77 7.98
C GLY A 67 -14.49 -9.60 9.26
N GLY A 68 -13.65 -10.64 9.30
CA GLY A 68 -13.43 -11.51 10.45
C GLY A 68 -12.62 -10.91 11.60
N LEU A 69 -12.08 -9.68 11.47
CA LEU A 69 -11.17 -9.08 12.47
C LEU A 69 -11.70 -9.19 13.91
N VAL A 70 -10.81 -9.47 14.86
CA VAL A 70 -11.13 -9.76 16.27
C VAL A 70 -10.68 -8.69 17.26
N THR A 71 -9.90 -7.69 16.85
CA THR A 71 -9.60 -6.53 17.72
C THR A 71 -10.91 -5.91 18.21
N ARG A 72 -11.04 -5.69 19.52
CA ARG A 72 -12.26 -5.17 20.17
C ARG A 72 -12.08 -3.75 20.66
N ALA A 73 -13.16 -2.99 20.65
CA ALA A 73 -13.29 -1.70 21.28
C ALA A 73 -14.53 -1.70 22.20
N LYS A 74 -14.32 -1.63 23.51
CA LYS A 74 -15.39 -1.61 24.52
C LYS A 74 -15.62 -0.17 24.98
N TYR A 75 -16.86 0.33 24.89
CA TYR A 75 -17.18 1.66 25.41
C TYR A 75 -17.28 1.63 26.94
N ASP A 76 -16.66 2.62 27.59
CA ASP A 76 -16.78 2.93 29.02
C ASP A 76 -17.49 4.28 29.17
N ALA A 77 -18.73 4.23 29.66
CA ALA A 77 -19.56 5.41 29.86
C ALA A 77 -19.07 6.31 31.02
N ASN A 78 -18.32 5.76 31.98
CA ASN A 78 -17.83 6.53 33.13
C ASN A 78 -16.72 7.49 32.72
N THR A 79 -15.87 7.06 31.78
CA THR A 79 -14.73 7.83 31.29
C THR A 79 -14.96 8.43 29.91
N LYS A 80 -16.12 8.16 29.29
CA LYS A 80 -16.45 8.55 27.90
C LYS A 80 -15.33 8.16 26.93
N SER A 81 -14.90 6.91 27.02
CA SER A 81 -13.79 6.39 26.22
C SER A 81 -14.07 5.00 25.68
N TYR A 82 -13.31 4.59 24.67
CA TYR A 82 -13.24 3.23 24.19
C TYR A 82 -11.95 2.57 24.66
N ILE A 83 -12.06 1.36 25.19
CA ILE A 83 -10.92 0.52 25.56
C ILE A 83 -10.65 -0.47 24.43
N LEU A 84 -9.51 -0.33 23.76
CA LEU A 84 -9.10 -1.13 22.62
C LEU A 84 -8.22 -2.30 23.07
N SER A 85 -8.49 -3.50 22.57
CA SER A 85 -7.68 -4.70 22.85
C SER A 85 -7.57 -5.59 21.62
N GLY A 86 -6.35 -6.00 21.30
CA GLY A 86 -6.07 -6.86 20.14
C GLY A 86 -4.67 -6.65 19.58
N SER A 87 -4.46 -7.16 18.37
CA SER A 87 -3.19 -7.00 17.67
C SER A 87 -3.38 -6.83 16.17
N LYS A 88 -2.58 -5.95 15.59
CA LYS A 88 -2.44 -5.76 14.14
C LYS A 88 -1.04 -6.18 13.71
N THR A 89 -0.91 -6.68 12.49
CA THR A 89 0.36 -7.14 11.95
C THR A 89 0.53 -6.68 10.49
N TRP A 90 1.77 -6.66 10.01
CA TRP A 90 2.13 -6.17 8.68
C TRP A 90 1.73 -4.71 8.43
N ILE A 91 1.79 -3.87 9.46
CA ILE A 91 1.35 -2.48 9.37
C ILE A 91 2.52 -1.59 8.96
N THR A 92 2.46 -1.10 7.74
CA THR A 92 3.39 -0.08 7.24
C THR A 92 3.32 1.18 8.09
N ASN A 93 4.49 1.76 8.37
CA ASN A 93 4.76 2.89 9.25
C ASN A 93 4.53 2.66 10.75
N SER A 94 3.93 1.55 11.21
CA SER A 94 3.59 1.42 12.64
C SER A 94 4.75 1.63 13.62
N PRO A 95 6.01 1.24 13.34
CA PRO A 95 7.11 1.50 14.28
C PRO A 95 7.45 2.98 14.47
N ILE A 96 7.04 3.85 13.53
CA ILE A 96 7.39 5.27 13.49
C ILE A 96 6.16 6.20 13.44
N ALA A 97 4.94 5.66 13.47
CA ALA A 97 3.73 6.45 13.28
C ALA A 97 3.29 7.16 14.57
N ASP A 98 3.03 8.47 14.48
CA ASP A 98 2.41 9.27 15.53
C ASP A 98 0.90 8.99 15.64
N ILE A 99 0.24 8.82 14.49
CA ILE A 99 -1.20 8.61 14.39
C ILE A 99 -1.48 7.21 13.84
N LEU A 100 -2.21 6.39 14.60
CA LEU A 100 -2.59 5.05 14.19
C LEU A 100 -4.11 5.00 13.97
N ILE A 101 -4.52 4.79 12.72
CA ILE A 101 -5.94 4.53 12.42
C ILE A 101 -6.21 3.05 12.65
N ILE A 102 -6.94 2.72 13.70
CA ILE A 102 -7.23 1.33 14.10
C ILE A 102 -8.67 0.98 13.76
N TRP A 103 -8.87 -0.13 13.05
CA TRP A 103 -10.20 -0.72 12.87
C TRP A 103 -10.43 -1.83 13.89
N ALA A 104 -11.47 -1.69 14.70
CA ALA A 104 -11.83 -2.63 15.75
C ALA A 104 -13.36 -2.83 15.80
N LYS A 105 -13.81 -4.01 16.23
CA LYS A 105 -15.23 -4.30 16.41
C LYS A 105 -15.72 -3.79 17.76
N THR A 106 -16.86 -3.10 17.75
CA THR A 106 -17.56 -2.67 18.97
C THR A 106 -18.52 -3.75 19.49
N GLN A 107 -19.23 -3.48 20.59
CA GLN A 107 -20.17 -4.42 21.23
C GLN A 107 -21.30 -4.89 20.30
N ASP A 108 -21.63 -4.10 19.27
CA ASP A 108 -22.60 -4.44 18.21
C ASP A 108 -22.01 -5.33 17.09
N ASP A 109 -20.82 -5.88 17.30
CA ASP A 109 -19.98 -6.65 16.35
C ASP A 109 -19.67 -5.93 15.02
N LYS A 110 -19.91 -4.62 14.94
CA LYS A 110 -19.58 -3.82 13.76
C LYS A 110 -18.20 -3.18 13.90
N ALA A 111 -17.42 -3.22 12.83
CA ALA A 111 -16.13 -2.53 12.77
C ALA A 111 -16.31 -1.00 12.81
N ARG A 112 -15.48 -0.30 13.58
CA ARG A 112 -15.36 1.16 13.60
C ARG A 112 -13.90 1.57 13.57
N GLY A 113 -13.64 2.78 13.07
CA GLY A 113 -12.30 3.34 12.98
C GLY A 113 -12.01 4.27 14.15
N PHE A 114 -10.81 4.16 14.72
CA PHE A 114 -10.37 4.96 15.86
C PHE A 114 -9.05 5.66 15.51
N ILE A 115 -8.95 6.94 15.84
CA ILE A 115 -7.71 7.71 15.78
C ILE A 115 -6.96 7.49 17.09
N VAL A 116 -5.87 6.74 17.07
CA VAL A 116 -4.97 6.59 18.22
C VAL A 116 -3.80 7.55 18.04
N ASP A 117 -3.76 8.60 18.84
CA ASP A 117 -2.60 9.50 18.93
C ASP A 117 -1.60 8.90 19.92
N ARG A 118 -0.46 8.43 19.41
CA ARG A 118 0.57 7.75 20.22
C ARG A 118 1.00 8.61 21.40
N SER A 119 1.10 9.92 21.24
CA SER A 119 1.54 10.84 22.30
C SER A 119 0.58 10.92 23.47
N GLN A 120 -0.68 10.53 23.26
CA GLN A 120 -1.74 10.57 24.26
C GLN A 120 -1.95 9.21 24.95
N VAL A 121 -1.32 8.15 24.46
CA VAL A 121 -1.44 6.81 25.05
C VAL A 121 -0.49 6.66 26.24
N LYS A 122 -1.05 6.43 27.43
CA LYS A 122 -0.27 6.30 28.67
C LYS A 122 0.36 4.91 28.87
N LYS A 123 -0.32 3.86 28.45
CA LYS A 123 0.08 2.45 28.62
C LYS A 123 -0.61 1.56 27.58
N GLY A 124 -0.08 0.36 27.38
CA GLY A 124 -0.76 -0.70 26.62
C GLY A 124 -0.60 -0.64 25.11
N LEU A 125 0.15 0.33 24.56
CA LEU A 125 0.47 0.40 23.14
C LEU A 125 1.94 0.05 22.90
N ASP A 126 2.18 -0.98 22.08
CA ASP A 126 3.51 -1.30 21.56
C ASP A 126 3.46 -1.48 20.03
N THR A 127 4.55 -1.14 19.34
CA THR A 127 4.63 -1.17 17.87
C THR A 127 5.94 -1.80 17.38
N PRO A 128 6.21 -3.07 17.71
CA PRO A 128 7.49 -3.70 17.40
C PRO A 128 7.67 -3.82 15.88
N LYS A 129 8.90 -3.59 15.43
CA LYS A 129 9.29 -3.73 14.02
C LYS A 129 9.35 -5.20 13.62
N ILE A 130 8.85 -5.52 12.43
CA ILE A 130 9.04 -6.83 11.80
C ILE A 130 10.42 -6.86 11.12
N ASN A 131 11.26 -7.82 11.51
CA ASN A 131 12.58 -8.06 10.94
C ASN A 131 12.53 -9.21 9.91
N GLY A 132 13.59 -9.37 9.12
CA GLY A 132 13.72 -10.49 8.17
C GLY A 132 12.98 -10.33 6.84
N LYS A 133 12.36 -9.17 6.58
CA LYS A 133 11.72 -8.88 5.29
C LYS A 133 12.75 -8.83 4.15
N PHE A 134 12.44 -9.51 3.05
CA PHE A 134 13.17 -9.37 1.78
C PHE A 134 12.47 -8.47 0.76
N SER A 135 11.23 -8.06 1.03
CA SER A 135 10.46 -7.15 0.20
C SER A 135 10.14 -5.85 0.95
N LEU A 136 10.11 -4.72 0.24
CA LEU A 136 9.86 -3.38 0.80
C LEU A 136 10.78 -3.07 1.99
N ARG A 137 12.08 -3.35 1.83
CA ARG A 137 13.08 -3.29 2.90
C ARG A 137 13.33 -1.87 3.42
N ALA A 138 13.19 -0.87 2.55
CA ALA A 138 13.27 0.54 2.93
C ALA A 138 12.00 1.06 3.65
N SER A 139 10.94 0.24 3.74
CA SER A 139 9.70 0.61 4.44
C SER A 139 9.71 0.05 5.87
N ALA A 140 9.44 0.93 6.84
CA ALA A 140 9.17 0.52 8.21
C ALA A 140 7.85 -0.26 8.26
N THR A 141 7.89 -1.51 8.70
CA THR A 141 6.70 -2.35 8.88
C THR A 141 6.78 -3.00 10.23
N GLY A 142 5.66 -2.99 10.95
CA GLY A 142 5.61 -3.52 12.31
C GLY A 142 4.26 -4.13 12.64
N MET A 143 4.11 -4.38 13.93
CA MET A 143 2.85 -4.74 14.55
C MET A 143 2.27 -3.53 15.28
N ILE A 144 1.03 -3.67 15.75
CA ILE A 144 0.41 -2.78 16.73
C ILE A 144 -0.22 -3.69 17.78
N LEU A 145 0.31 -3.64 19.00
CA LEU A 145 -0.20 -4.41 20.13
C LEU A 145 -1.01 -3.45 21.00
N LEU A 146 -2.25 -3.83 21.28
CA LEU A 146 -3.21 -3.03 22.05
C LEU A 146 -3.64 -3.86 23.27
N ASP A 147 -3.16 -3.45 24.44
CA ASP A 147 -3.51 -3.99 25.75
C ASP A 147 -4.31 -2.93 26.52
N GLU A 148 -5.64 -3.07 26.48
CA GLU A 148 -6.59 -2.15 27.13
C GLU A 148 -6.28 -0.65 26.92
N VAL A 149 -6.00 -0.26 25.68
CA VAL A 149 -5.66 1.13 25.33
C VAL A 149 -6.92 2.00 25.38
N SER A 150 -6.98 2.94 26.31
CA SER A 150 -8.09 3.88 26.43
C SER A 150 -7.97 5.03 25.43
N ILE A 151 -9.01 5.21 24.61
CA ILE A 151 -9.12 6.22 23.57
C ILE A 151 -10.37 7.07 23.82
N PRO A 152 -10.27 8.41 23.90
CA PRO A 152 -11.45 9.26 24.10
C PRO A 152 -12.53 9.06 23.03
N GLU A 153 -13.81 9.23 23.37
CA GLU A 153 -14.91 9.02 22.42
C GLU A 153 -14.84 9.91 21.18
N GLU A 154 -14.28 11.12 21.32
CA GLU A 154 -14.08 12.08 20.23
C GLU A 154 -13.04 11.62 19.21
N ASN A 155 -12.28 10.55 19.48
CA ASN A 155 -11.32 9.97 18.54
C ASN A 155 -11.93 8.82 17.70
N LEU A 156 -13.20 8.49 17.90
CA LEU A 156 -13.96 7.63 16.99
C LEU A 156 -14.16 8.35 15.64
N LEU A 157 -14.02 7.66 14.50
CA LEU A 157 -14.44 8.15 13.19
C LEU A 157 -15.95 7.93 13.02
N PRO A 158 -16.81 8.96 13.18
CA PRO A 158 -18.24 8.73 13.38
C PRO A 158 -19.01 8.53 12.08
N ASN A 159 -18.47 8.97 10.94
CA ASN A 159 -19.21 9.02 9.68
C ASN A 159 -19.14 7.72 8.87
N VAL A 160 -18.76 6.60 9.52
CA VAL A 160 -18.79 5.28 8.90
C VAL A 160 -18.93 4.15 9.93
N VAL A 161 -19.60 3.07 9.52
CA VAL A 161 -19.76 1.85 10.30
C VAL A 161 -19.55 0.63 9.40
N GLY A 162 -18.95 -0.42 9.96
CA GLY A 162 -18.70 -1.68 9.27
C GLY A 162 -17.58 -1.59 8.23
N MET A 163 -17.47 -2.63 7.41
CA MET A 163 -16.36 -2.79 6.46
C MET A 163 -16.36 -1.77 5.32
N ARG A 164 -17.45 -1.01 5.13
CA ARG A 164 -17.49 0.10 4.18
C ARG A 164 -16.42 1.16 4.46
N GLY A 165 -16.07 1.37 5.73
CA GLY A 165 -15.02 2.30 6.15
C GLY A 165 -13.64 1.90 5.62
N PRO A 166 -13.05 0.79 6.11
CA PRO A 166 -11.73 0.39 5.66
C PRO A 166 -11.70 0.14 4.16
N PHE A 167 -12.72 -0.49 3.56
CA PHE A 167 -12.72 -0.78 2.12
C PHE A 167 -12.80 0.46 1.24
N GLY A 168 -13.45 1.54 1.70
CA GLY A 168 -13.40 2.83 1.01
C GLY A 168 -11.98 3.40 0.94
N CYS A 169 -11.22 3.31 2.05
CA CYS A 169 -9.80 3.69 2.07
C CYS A 169 -8.96 2.79 1.14
N LEU A 170 -9.12 1.46 1.23
CA LEU A 170 -8.37 0.51 0.41
C LEU A 170 -8.59 0.78 -1.08
N ASN A 171 -9.80 1.10 -1.52
CA ASN A 171 -10.07 1.40 -2.93
C ASN A 171 -9.30 2.64 -3.44
N ASN A 172 -9.10 3.66 -2.61
CA ASN A 172 -8.24 4.79 -2.97
C ASN A 172 -6.76 4.39 -3.04
N ALA A 173 -6.28 3.58 -2.08
CA ALA A 173 -4.91 3.09 -2.08
C ALA A 173 -4.62 2.16 -3.28
N ARG A 174 -5.52 1.21 -3.59
CA ARG A 174 -5.46 0.29 -4.72
C ARG A 174 -5.36 1.02 -6.06
N TYR A 175 -6.13 2.09 -6.24
CA TYR A 175 -6.02 2.94 -7.43
C TYR A 175 -4.61 3.52 -7.58
N GLY A 176 -4.02 4.05 -6.50
CA GLY A 176 -2.64 4.54 -6.52
C GLY A 176 -1.61 3.43 -6.79
N ILE A 177 -1.81 2.24 -6.24
CA ILE A 177 -0.93 1.08 -6.47
C ILE A 177 -0.95 0.66 -7.94
N ALA A 178 -2.12 0.61 -8.57
CA ALA A 178 -2.26 0.24 -9.98
C ALA A 178 -1.47 1.17 -10.92
N TRP A 179 -1.34 2.45 -10.56
CA TRP A 179 -0.47 3.40 -11.24
C TRP A 179 1.00 3.23 -10.86
N GLY A 180 1.28 3.06 -9.56
CA GLY A 180 2.64 2.94 -9.02
C GLY A 180 3.44 1.84 -9.71
N VAL A 181 2.92 0.61 -9.72
CA VAL A 181 3.65 -0.55 -10.26
C VAL A 181 4.07 -0.40 -11.73
N LEU A 182 3.36 0.43 -12.52
CA LEU A 182 3.77 0.75 -13.89
C LEU A 182 5.05 1.59 -13.94
N GLY A 183 5.28 2.49 -12.98
CA GLY A 183 6.55 3.22 -12.87
C GLY A 183 7.74 2.31 -12.52
N SER A 184 7.51 1.32 -11.65
CA SER A 184 8.49 0.24 -11.40
C SER A 184 8.78 -0.57 -12.67
N ALA A 185 7.74 -0.94 -13.42
CA ALA A 185 7.85 -1.68 -14.68
C ALA A 185 8.60 -0.88 -15.75
N GLU A 186 8.31 0.41 -15.92
CA GLU A 186 9.01 1.31 -16.83
C GLU A 186 10.49 1.47 -16.46
N THR A 187 10.80 1.56 -15.18
CA THR A 187 12.19 1.62 -14.72
C THR A 187 12.93 0.32 -15.05
N CYS A 188 12.31 -0.84 -14.83
CA CYS A 188 12.87 -2.12 -15.23
C CYS A 188 13.09 -2.20 -16.76
N LEU A 189 12.12 -1.75 -17.57
CA LEU A 189 12.24 -1.68 -19.02
C LEU A 189 13.41 -0.78 -19.45
N ARG A 190 13.51 0.42 -18.88
CA ARG A 190 14.56 1.39 -19.21
C ARG A 190 15.95 0.83 -18.88
N ILE A 191 16.13 0.25 -17.71
CA ILE A 191 17.41 -0.35 -17.29
C ILE A 191 17.76 -1.53 -18.21
N ALA A 192 16.83 -2.46 -18.45
CA ALA A 192 17.07 -3.62 -19.31
C ALA A 192 17.36 -3.23 -20.77
N ARG A 193 16.63 -2.24 -21.30
CA ARG A 193 16.89 -1.70 -22.65
C ARG A 193 18.29 -1.12 -22.75
N GLN A 194 18.68 -0.26 -21.81
CA GLN A 194 20.01 0.36 -21.84
C GLN A 194 21.11 -0.69 -21.69
N TYR A 195 20.97 -1.60 -20.72
CA TYR A 195 21.93 -2.68 -20.51
C TYR A 195 22.12 -3.55 -21.75
N THR A 196 21.03 -3.89 -22.45
CA THR A 196 21.10 -4.73 -23.66
C THR A 196 21.67 -4.01 -24.88
N LEU A 197 21.59 -2.68 -24.94
CA LEU A 197 22.29 -1.88 -25.96
C LEU A 197 23.80 -1.82 -25.69
N ASP A 198 24.19 -1.71 -24.42
CA ASP A 198 25.60 -1.53 -24.03
C ASP A 198 26.36 -2.86 -23.95
N ARG A 199 25.73 -3.90 -23.39
CA ARG A 199 26.34 -5.22 -23.19
C ARG A 199 26.47 -5.96 -24.52
N LYS A 200 27.69 -6.36 -24.86
CA LYS A 200 28.00 -7.16 -26.06
C LYS A 200 28.29 -8.61 -25.68
N GLN A 201 27.69 -9.55 -26.42
CA GLN A 201 28.01 -10.99 -26.38
C GLN A 201 27.92 -11.56 -27.79
N PHE A 202 28.73 -12.58 -28.07
CA PHE A 202 28.89 -13.17 -29.41
C PHE A 202 29.10 -12.09 -30.51
N GLY A 203 29.95 -11.10 -30.19
CA GLY A 203 30.39 -10.07 -31.15
C GLY A 203 29.46 -8.87 -31.37
N LYS A 204 28.26 -8.81 -30.75
CA LYS A 204 27.30 -7.69 -30.95
C LYS A 204 26.46 -7.38 -29.70
N PRO A 205 25.79 -6.22 -29.63
CA PRO A 205 24.89 -5.88 -28.52
C PRO A 205 23.79 -6.92 -28.29
N LEU A 206 23.42 -7.17 -27.03
CA LEU A 206 22.34 -8.09 -26.69
C LEU A 206 21.00 -7.69 -27.33
N ALA A 207 20.75 -6.39 -27.49
CA ALA A 207 19.54 -5.85 -28.12
C ALA A 207 19.36 -6.27 -29.60
N SER A 208 20.39 -6.83 -30.24
CA SER A 208 20.32 -7.33 -31.61
C SER A 208 19.77 -8.76 -31.75
N TYR A 209 19.54 -9.47 -30.64
CA TYR A 209 18.99 -10.83 -30.66
C TYR A 209 17.46 -10.81 -30.54
N GLN A 210 16.77 -11.60 -31.36
CA GLN A 210 15.30 -11.66 -31.40
C GLN A 210 14.67 -11.99 -30.05
N LEU A 211 15.29 -12.88 -29.26
CA LEU A 211 14.79 -13.22 -27.91
C LEU A 211 14.79 -12.01 -26.96
N ILE A 212 15.76 -11.10 -27.09
CA ILE A 212 15.82 -9.86 -26.31
C ILE A 212 14.78 -8.86 -26.82
N GLN A 213 14.66 -8.71 -28.14
CA GLN A 213 13.69 -7.81 -28.75
C GLN A 213 12.24 -8.21 -28.41
N LYS A 214 11.93 -9.51 -28.43
CA LYS A 214 10.62 -10.03 -28.01
C LYS A 214 10.31 -9.63 -26.56
N LYS A 215 11.25 -9.87 -25.62
CA LYS A 215 11.08 -9.50 -24.21
C LYS A 215 10.81 -8.00 -24.05
N LEU A 216 11.58 -7.15 -24.72
CA LEU A 216 11.38 -5.69 -24.70
C LEU A 216 10.03 -5.27 -25.28
N ALA A 217 9.59 -5.91 -26.37
CA ALA A 217 8.28 -5.63 -26.99
C ALA A 217 7.12 -6.03 -26.06
N ASP A 218 7.19 -7.21 -25.45
CA ASP A 218 6.17 -7.69 -24.50
C ASP A 218 6.06 -6.75 -23.29
N MET A 219 7.21 -6.35 -22.72
CA MET A 219 7.26 -5.41 -21.59
C MET A 219 6.59 -4.07 -21.94
N LEU A 220 6.93 -3.49 -23.10
CA LEU A 220 6.37 -2.20 -23.54
C LEU A 220 4.86 -2.28 -23.81
N THR A 221 4.39 -3.37 -24.42
CA THR A 221 2.97 -3.59 -24.68
C THR A 221 2.16 -3.59 -23.39
N GLU A 222 2.56 -4.41 -22.42
CA GLU A 222 1.81 -4.55 -21.16
C GLU A 222 1.80 -3.25 -20.34
N ILE A 223 2.92 -2.53 -20.31
CA ILE A 223 3.01 -1.22 -19.67
C ILE A 223 2.03 -0.23 -20.34
N SER A 224 2.02 -0.19 -21.67
CA SER A 224 1.18 0.74 -22.43
C SER A 224 -0.31 0.47 -22.23
N ILE A 225 -0.72 -0.80 -22.22
CA ILE A 225 -2.11 -1.21 -21.93
C ILE A 225 -2.50 -0.81 -20.51
N GLY A 226 -1.66 -1.12 -19.53
CA GLY A 226 -1.89 -0.76 -18.13
C GLY A 226 -2.05 0.75 -17.92
N PHE A 227 -1.26 1.57 -18.61
CA PHE A 227 -1.38 3.03 -18.54
C PHE A 227 -2.70 3.54 -19.08
N GLN A 228 -3.13 3.06 -20.26
CA GLN A 228 -4.39 3.52 -20.83
C GLN A 228 -5.59 3.13 -19.94
N ALA A 229 -5.56 1.93 -19.36
CA ALA A 229 -6.58 1.50 -18.40
C ALA A 229 -6.59 2.39 -17.14
N CYS A 230 -5.42 2.68 -16.58
CA CYS A 230 -5.26 3.56 -15.42
C CYS A 230 -5.75 5.00 -15.69
N ILE A 231 -5.46 5.56 -16.88
CA ILE A 231 -5.95 6.88 -17.31
C ILE A 231 -7.48 6.88 -17.37
N GLN A 232 -8.08 5.86 -17.99
CA GLN A 232 -9.53 5.77 -18.13
C GLN A 232 -10.23 5.64 -16.77
N VAL A 233 -9.74 4.75 -15.89
CA VAL A 233 -10.29 4.61 -14.54
C VAL A 233 -10.12 5.91 -13.74
N GLY A 234 -9.00 6.61 -13.90
CA GLY A 234 -8.79 7.93 -13.29
C GLY A 234 -9.80 8.97 -13.74
N ARG A 235 -10.07 9.07 -15.04
CA ARG A 235 -11.10 9.97 -15.59
C ARG A 235 -12.50 9.65 -15.08
N LEU A 236 -12.82 8.37 -14.92
CA LEU A 236 -14.09 7.95 -14.31
C LEU A 236 -14.13 8.32 -12.82
N LYS A 237 -12.99 8.28 -12.12
CA LYS A 237 -12.89 8.60 -10.70
C LYS A 237 -13.16 10.08 -10.46
N ASP A 238 -12.60 10.94 -11.28
CA ASP A 238 -12.82 12.39 -11.21
C ASP A 238 -14.28 12.76 -11.51
N LYS A 239 -15.00 11.93 -12.26
CA LYS A 239 -16.45 12.07 -12.53
C LYS A 239 -17.34 11.40 -11.48
N GLY A 240 -16.78 10.73 -10.47
CA GLY A 240 -17.55 9.95 -9.49
C GLY A 240 -18.19 8.68 -10.03
N LEU A 241 -17.70 8.16 -11.17
CA LEU A 241 -18.25 7.00 -11.90
C LEU A 241 -17.42 5.72 -11.75
N THR A 242 -16.35 5.74 -10.96
CA THR A 242 -15.53 4.54 -10.72
C THR A 242 -16.24 3.56 -9.80
N THR A 243 -16.16 2.28 -10.14
CA THR A 243 -16.62 1.18 -9.29
C THR A 243 -15.44 0.42 -8.66
N PRO A 244 -15.63 -0.28 -7.53
CA PRO A 244 -14.58 -1.10 -6.92
C PRO A 244 -14.00 -2.18 -7.86
N GLU A 245 -14.81 -2.71 -8.78
CA GLU A 245 -14.42 -3.73 -9.75
C GLU A 245 -13.42 -3.16 -10.76
N MET A 246 -13.64 -1.93 -11.23
CA MET A 246 -12.70 -1.23 -12.12
C MET A 246 -11.32 -1.09 -11.46
N VAL A 247 -11.29 -0.74 -10.16
CA VAL A 247 -10.03 -0.61 -9.40
C VAL A 247 -9.38 -1.97 -9.18
N SER A 248 -10.16 -3.00 -8.85
CA SER A 248 -9.67 -4.36 -8.68
C SER A 248 -9.03 -4.91 -9.95
N LEU A 249 -9.67 -4.70 -11.09
CA LEU A 249 -9.18 -5.10 -12.41
C LEU A 249 -7.79 -4.51 -12.68
N ILE A 250 -7.64 -3.19 -12.56
CA ILE A 250 -6.35 -2.54 -12.87
C ILE A 250 -5.27 -2.86 -11.83
N LYS A 251 -5.62 -2.99 -10.54
CA LYS A 251 -4.66 -3.35 -9.50
C LYS A 251 -4.12 -4.77 -9.75
N ARG A 252 -5.02 -5.74 -9.90
CA ARG A 252 -4.67 -7.14 -10.18
C ARG A 252 -3.79 -7.25 -11.41
N ASN A 253 -4.24 -6.71 -12.54
CA ASN A 253 -3.52 -6.77 -13.81
C ASN A 253 -2.14 -6.14 -13.70
N ASN A 254 -2.08 -4.88 -13.26
CA ASN A 254 -0.83 -4.13 -13.32
C ASN A 254 0.20 -4.66 -12.32
N CYS A 255 -0.21 -5.13 -11.13
CA CYS A 255 0.72 -5.73 -10.18
C CYS A 255 1.32 -7.03 -10.73
N GLY A 256 0.49 -7.93 -11.29
CA GLY A 256 0.96 -9.17 -11.89
C GLY A 256 1.91 -8.92 -13.06
N LYS A 257 1.50 -8.06 -14.00
CA LYS A 257 2.31 -7.71 -15.17
C LYS A 257 3.61 -7.00 -14.80
N ALA A 258 3.59 -6.06 -13.86
CA ALA A 258 4.81 -5.40 -13.41
C ALA A 258 5.81 -6.40 -12.80
N LEU A 259 5.32 -7.39 -12.03
CA LEU A 259 6.17 -8.43 -11.45
C LEU A 259 6.79 -9.34 -12.53
N GLU A 260 6.01 -9.77 -13.53
CA GLU A 260 6.51 -10.53 -14.68
C GLU A 260 7.59 -9.75 -15.45
N ILE A 261 7.35 -8.45 -15.69
CA ILE A 261 8.28 -7.54 -16.35
C ILE A 261 9.57 -7.42 -15.56
N ALA A 262 9.50 -7.19 -14.24
CA ALA A 262 10.68 -7.06 -13.40
C ALA A 262 11.51 -8.36 -13.40
N ARG A 263 10.87 -9.53 -13.32
CA ARG A 263 11.55 -10.84 -13.38
C ARG A 263 12.20 -11.08 -14.74
N THR A 264 11.53 -10.68 -15.83
CA THR A 264 12.07 -10.75 -17.19
C THR A 264 13.29 -9.83 -17.35
N ALA A 265 13.19 -8.59 -16.85
CA ALA A 265 14.27 -7.63 -16.87
C ALA A 265 15.49 -8.14 -16.07
N ARG A 266 15.25 -8.79 -14.92
CA ARG A 266 16.30 -9.39 -14.09
C ARG A 266 17.07 -10.45 -14.86
N ASP A 267 16.35 -11.33 -15.54
CA ASP A 267 16.94 -12.36 -16.40
C ASP A 267 17.78 -11.77 -17.54
N MET A 268 17.33 -10.69 -18.17
CA MET A 268 18.05 -10.02 -19.26
C MET A 268 19.42 -9.44 -18.86
N LEU A 269 19.63 -9.16 -17.56
CA LEU A 269 20.91 -8.72 -17.02
C LEU A 269 21.83 -9.88 -16.61
N GLY A 270 21.35 -11.13 -16.69
CA GLY A 270 22.12 -12.32 -16.28
C GLY A 270 22.56 -12.24 -14.83
N GLY A 271 23.84 -12.57 -14.57
CA GLY A 271 24.43 -12.52 -13.23
C GLY A 271 24.41 -11.13 -12.58
N ASN A 272 24.48 -10.05 -13.36
CA ASN A 272 24.39 -8.69 -12.81
C ASN A 272 22.97 -8.39 -12.29
N GLY A 273 21.97 -9.06 -12.83
CA GLY A 273 20.57 -8.86 -12.47
C GLY A 273 20.24 -9.22 -11.03
N ILE A 274 21.07 -10.03 -10.35
CA ILE A 274 20.89 -10.37 -8.93
C ILE A 274 21.57 -9.39 -7.95
N SER A 275 22.37 -8.45 -8.46
CA SER A 275 23.00 -7.39 -7.66
C SER A 275 22.07 -6.19 -7.51
N ASP A 276 21.99 -5.63 -6.31
CA ASP A 276 21.17 -4.44 -6.02
C ASP A 276 21.78 -3.14 -6.58
N GLU A 277 23.05 -3.16 -6.95
CA GLU A 277 23.72 -2.10 -7.74
C GLU A 277 23.03 -1.84 -9.09
N TYR A 278 22.39 -2.85 -9.67
CA TYR A 278 21.64 -2.74 -10.93
C TYR A 278 20.15 -2.45 -10.72
N HIS A 279 19.72 -2.36 -9.45
CA HIS A 279 18.38 -1.98 -9.00
C HIS A 279 17.21 -2.88 -9.42
N ILE A 280 17.32 -3.71 -10.45
CA ILE A 280 16.21 -4.56 -10.91
C ILE A 280 15.79 -5.56 -9.84
N ILE A 281 16.73 -6.23 -9.17
CA ILE A 281 16.40 -7.21 -8.13
C ILE A 281 15.59 -6.58 -6.98
N ARG A 282 15.87 -5.31 -6.66
CA ARG A 282 15.11 -4.54 -5.66
C ARG A 282 13.66 -4.38 -6.10
N HIS A 283 13.39 -4.02 -7.36
CA HIS A 283 12.03 -3.96 -7.90
C HIS A 283 11.35 -5.33 -7.93
N VAL A 284 12.04 -6.40 -8.34
CA VAL A 284 11.49 -7.77 -8.30
C VAL A 284 11.01 -8.11 -6.89
N MET A 285 11.89 -7.97 -5.90
CA MET A 285 11.58 -8.30 -4.51
C MET A 285 10.45 -7.42 -3.97
N ASN A 286 10.47 -6.13 -4.24
CA ASN A 286 9.42 -5.21 -3.81
C ASN A 286 8.05 -5.58 -4.39
N LEU A 287 7.97 -5.91 -5.67
CA LEU A 287 6.72 -6.22 -6.35
C LEU A 287 6.05 -7.51 -5.84
N GLU A 288 6.79 -8.45 -5.23
CA GLU A 288 6.21 -9.61 -4.54
C GLU A 288 5.22 -9.20 -3.44
N ALA A 289 5.61 -8.26 -2.58
CA ALA A 289 4.71 -7.75 -1.54
C ALA A 289 3.57 -6.92 -2.14
N VAL A 290 3.86 -6.13 -3.18
CA VAL A 290 2.85 -5.26 -3.81
C VAL A 290 1.75 -6.08 -4.50
N ASN A 291 2.09 -7.24 -5.06
CA ASN A 291 1.13 -8.19 -5.63
C ASN A 291 0.28 -8.88 -4.56
N THR A 292 0.72 -8.87 -3.29
CA THR A 292 0.08 -9.58 -2.17
C THR A 292 -0.84 -8.68 -1.36
N TYR A 293 -0.35 -7.54 -0.88
CA TYR A 293 -1.11 -6.67 0.03
C TYR A 293 -2.28 -5.96 -0.68
N GLU A 294 -3.14 -5.28 0.09
CA GLU A 294 -4.27 -4.51 -0.44
C GLU A 294 -5.25 -5.36 -1.27
N GLY A 295 -5.32 -6.67 -0.98
CA GLY A 295 -6.03 -7.69 -1.76
C GLY A 295 -5.07 -8.46 -2.64
N THR A 296 -4.99 -9.78 -2.44
CA THR A 296 -4.12 -10.64 -3.26
C THR A 296 -4.61 -10.67 -4.71
N HIS A 297 -3.72 -11.07 -5.62
CA HIS A 297 -4.07 -11.26 -7.02
C HIS A 297 -5.31 -12.17 -7.21
N ASP A 298 -5.43 -13.21 -6.39
CA ASP A 298 -6.56 -14.15 -6.44
C ASP A 298 -7.83 -13.58 -5.83
N ILE A 299 -7.74 -12.84 -4.72
CA ILE A 299 -8.91 -12.19 -4.12
C ILE A 299 -9.54 -11.16 -5.06
N HIS A 300 -8.74 -10.45 -5.86
CA HIS A 300 -9.27 -9.56 -6.89
C HIS A 300 -9.85 -10.28 -8.12
N ALA A 301 -9.70 -11.60 -8.22
CA ALA A 301 -10.30 -12.39 -9.29
C ALA A 301 -11.70 -12.93 -8.93
N LEU A 302 -12.04 -12.97 -7.63
CA LEU A 302 -13.32 -13.39 -7.08
C LEU A 302 -14.29 -12.20 -7.00
#